data_AF-A0A5D4NMI3-F1
#
_entry.id   AF-A0A5D4NMI3-F1
#
_cell.length_a   1.000
_cell.length_b   1.000
_cell.length_c   1.000
_cell.angle_alpha   90.00
_cell.angle_beta   90.00
_cell.angle_gamma   90.00
#
_symmetry.space_group_name_H-M   'P 1'
#
loop_
_entity.id
_entity.type
_entity.pdbx_description
1 polymer ?
#
loop_
_entity_poly.entity_id
_entity_poly.type
_entity_poly.pdbx_seq_one_letter_code
_entity_poly.pdbx_strand_id
1 'polypeptide(L)'
;MGWALAILFGSAVILLILSFIKTAQSKSSVEQQIEHSSISLMNEVHELQKQIRNIELDAEITAKQAGAMEASAKERLLLREILDMHKRGYSIESISSKNGLNPHEVEMMLAPYTARKMERSMAAQ
;
A
#
# COMPACT_ATOMS: atom_id res chain seq x y z
N MET A 1 -66.24 -24.86 -9.32
CA MET A 1 -65.67 -23.75 -8.52
C MET A 1 -64.41 -24.14 -7.73
N GLY A 2 -64.32 -25.29 -7.05
CA GLY A 2 -63.12 -25.66 -6.26
C GLY A 2 -61.82 -25.92 -7.06
N TRP A 3 -61.92 -26.33 -8.32
CA TRP A 3 -60.77 -26.61 -9.19
C TRP A 3 -59.91 -25.37 -9.49
N ALA A 4 -60.55 -24.20 -9.64
CA ALA A 4 -59.83 -22.95 -9.85
C ALA A 4 -59.00 -22.56 -8.62
N LEU A 5 -59.53 -22.81 -7.41
CA LEU A 5 -58.84 -22.54 -6.15
C LEU A 5 -57.62 -23.46 -5.99
N ALA A 6 -57.75 -24.74 -6.36
CA ALA A 6 -56.66 -25.70 -6.29
C ALA A 6 -55.52 -25.36 -7.26
N ILE A 7 -55.84 -24.93 -8.49
CA ILE A 7 -54.83 -24.50 -9.48
C ILE A 7 -54.14 -23.22 -9.04
N LEU A 8 -54.89 -22.25 -8.51
CA LEU A 8 -54.34 -20.99 -8.01
C LEU A 8 -53.44 -21.19 -6.79
N PHE A 9 -53.84 -22.07 -5.88
CA PHE A 9 -53.02 -22.39 -4.72
C PHE A 9 -51.76 -23.18 -5.12
N GLY A 10 -51.89 -24.14 -6.04
CA GLY A 10 -50.76 -24.88 -6.58
C GLY A 10 -49.74 -23.99 -7.29
N SER A 11 -50.20 -23.06 -8.13
CA SER A 11 -49.31 -22.12 -8.83
C SER A 11 -48.62 -21.16 -7.86
N ALA A 12 -49.31 -20.70 -6.81
CA ALA A 12 -48.71 -19.88 -5.77
C ALA A 12 -47.59 -20.61 -5.03
N VAL A 13 -47.79 -21.88 -4.67
CA VAL A 13 -46.75 -22.70 -4.02
C VAL A 13 -45.55 -22.91 -4.95
N ILE A 14 -45.79 -23.20 -6.23
CA ILE A 14 -44.71 -23.35 -7.23
C ILE A 14 -43.92 -22.05 -7.39
N LEU A 15 -44.61 -20.90 -7.52
CA LEU A 15 -43.97 -19.59 -7.62
C LEU A 15 -43.18 -19.25 -6.37
N LEU A 16 -43.69 -19.62 -5.19
CA LEU A 16 -43.01 -19.41 -3.92
C LEU A 16 -41.68 -20.18 -3.88
N ILE A 17 -41.69 -21.46 -4.26
CA ILE A 17 -40.49 -22.30 -4.32
C ILE A 17 -39.47 -21.71 -5.31
N LEU A 18 -39.91 -21.30 -6.50
CA LEU A 18 -39.06 -20.67 -7.51
C LEU A 18 -38.46 -19.34 -7.02
N SER A 19 -39.22 -18.56 -6.25
CA SER A 19 -38.75 -17.30 -5.67
C SER A 19 -37.61 -17.53 -4.69
N PHE A 20 -37.72 -18.52 -3.80
CA PHE A 20 -36.66 -18.82 -2.82
C PHE A 20 -35.36 -19.27 -3.49
N ILE A 21 -35.45 -20.11 -4.53
CA ILE A 21 -34.27 -20.58 -5.28
C ILE A 21 -33.58 -19.40 -5.99
N LYS A 22 -34.35 -18.55 -6.68
CA LYS A 22 -33.81 -17.39 -7.41
C LYS A 22 -33.19 -16.34 -6.47
N THR A 23 -33.83 -16.07 -5.33
CA THR A 23 -33.29 -15.15 -4.31
C THR A 23 -32.00 -15.68 -3.69
N ALA A 24 -31.90 -16.98 -3.40
CA ALA A 24 -30.68 -17.56 -2.86
C ALA A 24 -29.49 -17.45 -3.85
N GLN A 25 -29.74 -17.73 -5.13
CA GLN A 25 -28.70 -17.65 -6.17
C GLN A 25 -28.25 -16.19 -6.45
N SER A 26 -29.18 -15.23 -6.46
CA SER A 26 -28.85 -13.80 -6.68
C SER A 26 -28.06 -13.17 -5.54
N LYS A 27 -28.28 -13.57 -4.29
CA LYS A 27 -27.51 -13.04 -3.16
C LYS A 27 -26.05 -13.47 -3.24
N SER A 28 -25.80 -14.77 -3.46
CA SER A 28 -24.44 -15.32 -3.51
C SER A 28 -23.59 -14.70 -4.63
N SER A 29 -24.16 -14.45 -5.81
CA SER A 29 -23.37 -13.95 -6.95
C SER A 29 -23.07 -12.45 -6.86
N VAL A 30 -23.97 -11.65 -6.29
CA VAL A 30 -23.75 -10.20 -6.11
C VAL A 30 -22.77 -9.95 -4.98
N GLU A 31 -22.89 -10.67 -3.87
CA GLU A 31 -22.02 -10.52 -2.70
C GLU A 31 -20.57 -10.95 -3.03
N GLN A 32 -20.38 -12.06 -3.76
CA GLN A 32 -19.05 -12.47 -4.25
C GLN A 32 -18.41 -11.46 -5.23
N GLN A 33 -19.20 -10.85 -6.12
CA GLN A 33 -18.68 -9.87 -7.08
C GLN A 33 -18.25 -8.57 -6.40
N ILE A 34 -18.99 -8.15 -5.37
CA ILE A 34 -18.64 -6.98 -4.56
C ILE A 34 -17.36 -7.25 -3.76
N GLU A 35 -17.26 -8.39 -3.07
CA GLU A 35 -16.05 -8.76 -2.32
C GLU A 35 -14.81 -8.80 -3.20
N HIS A 36 -14.88 -9.45 -4.37
CA HIS A 36 -13.73 -9.56 -5.27
C HIS A 36 -13.29 -8.18 -5.80
N SER A 37 -14.24 -7.31 -6.15
CA SER A 37 -13.93 -5.96 -6.66
C SER A 37 -13.32 -5.06 -5.58
N SER A 38 -13.84 -5.12 -4.35
CA SER A 38 -13.31 -4.35 -3.22
C SER A 38 -11.91 -4.80 -2.82
N ILE A 39 -11.63 -6.11 -2.85
CA ILE A 39 -10.29 -6.64 -2.56
C ILE A 39 -9.29 -6.22 -3.65
N SER A 40 -9.67 -6.28 -4.93
CA SER A 40 -8.80 -5.82 -6.03
C SER A 40 -8.45 -4.35 -5.91
N LEU A 41 -9.45 -3.50 -5.67
CA LEU A 41 -9.26 -2.05 -5.50
C LEU A 41 -8.33 -1.73 -4.32
N MET A 42 -8.46 -2.42 -3.20
CA MET A 42 -7.58 -2.23 -2.05
C MET A 42 -6.12 -2.56 -2.41
N ASN A 43 -5.90 -3.69 -3.08
CA ASN A 43 -4.57 -4.11 -3.51
C ASN A 43 -3.97 -3.12 -4.53
N GLU A 44 -4.76 -2.65 -5.49
CA GLU A 44 -4.34 -1.65 -6.47
C GLU A 44 -3.96 -0.33 -5.82
N VAL A 45 -4.74 0.15 -4.85
CA VAL A 45 -4.42 1.37 -4.08
C VAL A 45 -3.12 1.20 -3.29
N HIS A 46 -2.89 0.04 -2.66
CA HIS A 46 -1.65 -0.24 -1.95
C HIS A 46 -0.43 -0.23 -2.87
N GLU A 47 -0.52 -0.86 -4.05
CA GLU A 47 0.57 -0.85 -5.03
C GLU A 47 0.81 0.55 -5.62
N LEU A 48 -0.24 1.34 -5.84
CA LEU A 48 -0.11 2.74 -6.25
C LEU A 48 0.59 3.58 -5.18
N GLN A 49 0.21 3.44 -3.91
CA GLN A 49 0.83 4.17 -2.80
C GLN A 49 2.33 3.85 -2.69
N LYS A 50 2.70 2.58 -2.90
CA LYS A 50 4.09 2.13 -2.92
C LYS A 50 4.88 2.75 -4.09
N GLN A 51 4.27 2.79 -5.27
CA GLN A 51 4.89 3.44 -6.45
C GLN A 51 5.07 4.94 -6.24
N ILE A 52 4.08 5.65 -5.72
CA ILE A 52 4.17 7.08 -5.39
C ILE A 52 5.33 7.32 -4.42
N ARG A 53 5.44 6.51 -3.36
CA ARG A 53 6.53 6.66 -2.39
C ARG A 53 7.91 6.43 -3.00
N ASN A 54 8.04 5.48 -3.93
CA ASN A 54 9.31 5.29 -4.64
C ASN A 54 9.66 6.51 -5.50
N ILE A 55 8.68 7.07 -6.22
CA ILE A 55 8.87 8.27 -7.04
C ILE A 55 9.26 9.47 -6.17
N GLU A 56 8.62 9.67 -5.02
CA GLU A 56 8.99 10.72 -4.07
C GLU A 56 10.44 10.60 -3.60
N LEU A 57 10.87 9.38 -3.26
CA LEU A 57 12.25 9.11 -2.86
C LEU A 57 13.23 9.36 -4.00
N ASP A 58 12.90 8.91 -5.22
CA ASP A 58 13.76 9.11 -6.40
C ASP A 58 13.86 10.61 -6.76
N ALA A 59 12.79 11.37 -6.58
CA ALA A 59 12.77 12.81 -6.75
C ALA A 59 13.60 13.53 -5.66
N GLU A 60 13.51 13.09 -4.40
CA GLU A 60 14.33 13.63 -3.30
C GLU A 60 15.82 13.35 -3.54
N ILE A 61 16.16 12.13 -3.97
CA ILE A 61 17.53 11.74 -4.34
C ILE A 61 18.02 12.60 -5.51
N THR A 62 17.22 12.72 -6.57
CA THR A 62 17.61 13.50 -7.76
C THR A 62 17.79 14.98 -7.41
N ALA A 63 16.89 15.57 -6.63
CA ALA A 63 17.01 16.97 -6.19
C ALA A 63 18.24 17.21 -5.32
N LYS A 64 18.64 16.24 -4.49
CA LYS A 64 19.81 16.32 -3.61
C LYS A 64 21.12 15.97 -4.30
N GLN A 65 21.09 15.11 -5.31
CA GLN A 65 22.24 14.71 -6.12
C GLN A 65 22.41 15.56 -7.40
N ALA A 66 21.54 16.55 -7.65
CA ALA A 66 21.58 17.45 -8.82
C ALA A 66 22.87 18.30 -8.96
N GLY A 67 23.88 18.08 -8.13
CA GLY A 67 25.21 18.67 -8.23
C GLY A 67 26.35 17.76 -7.76
N ALA A 68 26.10 16.48 -7.48
CA ALA A 68 27.11 15.51 -7.06
C ALA A 68 27.16 14.36 -8.06
N MET A 69 28.38 13.97 -8.44
CA MET A 69 28.75 12.90 -9.38
C MET A 69 27.74 11.75 -9.39
N GLU A 70 27.29 11.33 -10.59
CA GLU A 70 26.26 10.28 -10.75
C GLU A 70 26.57 9.07 -9.87
N ALA A 71 25.86 8.95 -8.75
CA ALA A 71 25.93 7.76 -7.91
C ALA A 71 25.45 6.57 -8.75
N SER A 72 26.24 5.49 -8.74
CA SER A 72 25.92 4.25 -9.42
C SER A 72 24.53 3.77 -9.00
N ALA A 73 23.79 3.12 -9.90
CA ALA A 73 22.44 2.61 -9.60
C ALA A 73 22.40 1.77 -8.31
N LYS A 74 23.46 1.01 -8.03
CA LYS A 74 23.61 0.21 -6.81
C LYS A 74 23.73 1.06 -5.54
N GLU A 75 24.42 2.18 -5.63
CA GLU A 75 24.65 3.11 -4.53
C GLU A 75 23.37 3.90 -4.21
N ARG A 76 22.58 4.26 -5.23
CA ARG A 76 21.24 4.84 -5.03
C ARG A 76 20.28 3.88 -4.34
N LEU A 77 20.29 2.59 -4.70
CA LEU A 77 19.46 1.58 -4.06
C LEU A 77 19.83 1.41 -2.58
N LEU A 78 21.12 1.33 -2.27
CA LEU A 78 21.63 1.23 -0.91
C LEU A 78 21.24 2.44 -0.07
N LEU A 79 21.43 3.65 -0.62
CA LEU A 79 21.03 4.89 0.05
C LEU A 79 19.52 4.95 0.31
N ARG A 80 18.69 4.47 -0.63
CA ARG A 80 17.24 4.42 -0.47
C ARG A 80 16.83 3.52 0.70
N GLU A 81 17.46 2.35 0.84
CA GLU A 81 17.21 1.44 1.96
C GLU A 81 17.60 2.07 3.31
N ILE A 82 18.80 2.67 3.37
CA ILE A 82 19.31 3.34 4.57
C ILE A 82 18.40 4.50 5.00
N LEU A 83 17.95 5.32 4.05
CA LEU A 83 17.04 6.45 4.32
C LEU A 83 15.67 5.97 4.79
N ASP A 84 15.10 4.92 4.20
CA ASP A 84 13.81 4.37 4.65
C ASP A 84 13.90 3.86 6.09
N MET A 85 14.96 3.12 6.43
CA MET A 85 15.18 2.65 7.79
C MET A 85 15.36 3.82 8.77
N HIS A 86 16.16 4.82 8.42
CA HIS A 86 16.34 5.99 9.29
C HIS A 86 15.02 6.75 9.51
N LYS A 87 14.22 6.97 8.45
CA LYS A 87 12.91 7.64 8.54
C LYS A 87 11.89 6.84 9.36
N ARG A 88 12.03 5.51 9.44
CA ARG A 88 11.21 4.62 10.28
C ARG A 88 11.67 4.56 11.74
N GLY A 89 12.75 5.26 12.11
CA GLY A 89 13.24 5.36 13.48
C GLY A 89 14.19 4.25 13.91
N TYR A 90 14.76 3.47 12.97
CA TYR A 90 15.81 2.52 13.30
C TYR A 90 17.09 3.25 13.70
N SER A 91 17.82 2.69 14.67
CA SER A 91 19.10 3.25 15.11
C SER A 91 20.19 3.05 14.05
N ILE A 92 21.24 3.86 14.11
CA ILE A 92 22.40 3.78 13.19
C ILE A 92 23.05 2.39 13.26
N GLU A 93 23.12 1.80 14.45
CA GLU A 93 23.65 0.45 14.70
C GLU A 93 22.78 -0.63 14.04
N SER A 94 21.46 -0.45 14.08
CA SER A 94 20.52 -1.39 13.45
C SER A 94 20.62 -1.33 11.92
N ILE A 95 20.80 -0.12 11.38
CA ILE A 95 20.95 0.12 9.94
C ILE A 95 22.30 -0.41 9.44
N SER A 96 23.37 -0.18 10.18
CA SER A 96 24.72 -0.64 9.83
C SER A 96 24.81 -2.17 9.82
N SER A 97 24.27 -2.82 10.86
CA SER A 97 24.22 -4.28 10.96
C SER A 97 23.42 -4.92 9.82
N LYS A 98 22.28 -4.35 9.45
CA LYS A 98 21.41 -4.90 8.38
C LYS A 98 22.00 -4.72 6.98
N ASN A 99 22.72 -3.64 6.74
CA ASN A 99 23.30 -3.32 5.43
C ASN A 99 24.77 -3.76 5.29
N GLY A 100 25.37 -4.33 6.35
CA GLY A 100 26.77 -4.76 6.34
C GLY A 100 27.77 -3.61 6.24
N LEU A 101 27.38 -2.42 6.72
CA LEU A 101 28.18 -1.20 6.68
C LEU A 101 28.71 -0.86 8.08
N ASN A 102 29.74 -0.02 8.14
CA ASN A 102 30.17 0.57 9.40
C ASN A 102 29.15 1.65 9.85
N PRO A 103 28.80 1.76 11.15
CA PRO A 103 28.02 2.88 11.68
C PRO A 103 28.47 4.26 11.17
N HIS A 104 29.77 4.50 11.02
CA HIS A 104 30.30 5.77 10.53
C HIS A 104 29.97 6.02 9.04
N GLU A 105 29.98 4.97 8.21
CA GLU A 105 29.59 5.09 6.81
C GLU A 105 28.09 5.42 6.68
N VAL A 106 27.25 4.77 7.50
CA VAL A 106 25.82 5.07 7.57
C VAL A 106 25.58 6.52 7.98
N GLU A 107 26.34 7.02 8.96
CA GLU A 107 26.26 8.41 9.42
C GLU A 107 26.65 9.41 8.30
N MET A 108 27.73 9.15 7.58
CA MET A 108 28.14 9.98 6.43
C MET A 108 27.10 9.97 5.30
N MET A 109 26.50 8.82 5.01
CA MET A 109 25.45 8.69 3.99
C MET A 109 24.17 9.45 4.39
N LEU A 110 23.87 9.52 5.68
CA LEU A 110 22.69 10.22 6.22
C LEU A 110 22.93 11.73 6.41
N ALA A 111 24.18 12.17 6.59
CA ALA A 111 24.52 13.56 6.91
C ALA A 111 23.87 14.62 5.98
N PRO A 112 23.83 14.44 4.64
CA PRO A 112 23.18 15.39 3.73
C PRO A 112 21.65 15.50 3.91
N TYR A 113 21.03 14.53 4.57
CA TYR A 113 19.58 14.39 4.74
C TYR A 113 19.12 14.71 6.17
N THR A 114 20.01 14.63 7.15
CA THR A 114 19.73 14.95 8.56
C THR A 114 20.12 16.39 8.95
N ALA A 115 21.07 17.01 8.24
CA ALA A 115 21.60 18.34 8.56
C ALA A 115 20.53 19.44 8.67
N ARG A 116 19.43 19.36 7.92
CA ARG A 116 18.35 20.37 7.97
C ARG A 116 17.57 20.38 9.30
N LYS A 117 17.64 19.32 10.11
CA LYS A 117 16.94 19.27 11.40
C LYS A 117 17.66 20.08 12.50
N MET A 118 18.99 20.23 12.43
CA MET A 118 19.73 20.98 13.45
C MET A 118 19.58 22.51 13.31
N GLU A 119 19.63 23.04 12.09
CA GLU A 119 19.56 24.51 11.87
C GLU A 119 18.23 25.12 12.34
N ARG A 120 17.11 24.40 12.20
CA ARG A 120 15.80 24.86 12.69
C ARG A 120 15.67 24.86 14.22
N SER A 121 16.43 24.03 14.93
CA SER A 121 16.42 24.03 16.41
C SER A 121 17.32 25.10 17.01
N MET A 122 18.34 25.55 16.27
CA MET A 122 19.22 26.65 16.66
C MET A 122 18.63 28.03 16.32
N ALA A 123 17.79 28.13 15.29
CA ALA A 123 17.06 29.36 14.96
C ALA A 123 15.86 29.66 15.89
N ALA A 124 15.55 28.75 16.83
CA ALA A 124 14.46 28.86 17.79
C ALA A 124 14.96 29.05 19.25
N GLN A 125 16.26 29.29 19.45
CA GLN A 125 16.85 29.65 20.75
C GLN A 125 17.34 31.09 20.74
#